data_AF-A0A661CQ83-F1
#
_entry.id   AF-A0A661CQ83-F1
#
_cell.length_a   1.000
_cell.length_b   1.000
_cell.length_c   1.000
_cell.angle_alpha   90.00
_cell.angle_beta   90.00
_cell.angle_gamma   90.00
#
_symmetry.space_group_name_H-M   'P 1'
#
loop_
_entity.id
_entity.type
_entity.pdbx_description
1 polymer ?
#
loop_
_entity_poly.entity_id
_entity_poly.type
_entity_poly.pdbx_seq_one_letter_code
_entity_poly.pdbx_strand_id
1 'polypeptide(L)'
;MSGTVATLKDIYSSFSDDLGKEIGMLWDKYDNLRAPWIAEKLELRDFIFQTDTTATVVDDLGWKNNTTVPKICQIRDNLHSNYISSLFPNDNWIQWEGKNLEDEVYAKKNAIQSYMRTKVHQSNTRDVMSTLLYDYIDYGNCFGASHYVSEGSFDPITGREIGGYTGPKGVRISPLDIVFNPTAPEFKSTPKIVRKIMSLGEIVALAEKEDIWESALNMVNSMRKQIGEYRTTDFNKAMGYQVDGFGDLREYFGSEYVEVLTFEGDYLDRASMKLHKDQQIIVIDRCRTVVQRVIPSPLGKARISHAGWRKRTDNLYAMGPLD
;
A
#
# COMPACT_ATOMS: atom_id res chain seq x y z
N MET A 1 13.11 28.16 24.59
CA MET A 1 13.42 26.82 24.03
C MET A 1 12.71 25.71 24.80
N SER A 2 12.88 25.52 26.12
CA SER A 2 12.16 24.44 26.85
C SER A 2 10.62 24.60 26.85
N GLY A 3 10.09 25.83 26.95
CA GLY A 3 8.65 26.10 26.90
C GLY A 3 8.01 25.78 25.53
N THR A 4 8.62 26.23 24.44
CA THR A 4 8.17 25.99 23.06
C THR A 4 8.06 24.50 22.72
N VAL A 5 9.06 23.72 23.15
CA VAL A 5 9.09 22.26 22.97
C VAL A 5 7.97 21.57 23.76
N ALA A 6 7.67 22.03 24.97
CA ALA A 6 6.55 21.52 25.77
C ALA A 6 5.21 21.83 25.11
N THR A 7 5.01 23.05 24.62
CA THR A 7 3.77 23.44 23.91
C THR A 7 3.53 22.61 22.66
N LEU A 8 4.58 22.31 21.89
CA LEU A 8 4.49 21.44 20.73
C LEU A 8 4.08 20.01 21.09
N LYS A 9 4.62 19.47 22.18
CA LYS A 9 4.20 18.16 22.70
C LYS A 9 2.74 18.18 23.16
N ASP A 10 2.30 19.27 23.79
CA ASP A 10 0.92 19.44 24.22
C ASP A 10 -0.03 19.51 23.01
N ILE A 11 0.31 20.28 21.97
CA ILE A 11 -0.46 20.34 20.72
C ILE A 11 -0.57 18.94 20.09
N TYR A 12 0.56 18.25 19.89
CA TYR A 12 0.55 16.91 19.30
C TYR A 12 -0.23 15.90 20.15
N SER A 13 -0.05 15.92 21.47
CA SER A 13 -0.77 15.03 22.38
C SER A 13 -2.27 15.29 22.43
N SER A 14 -2.70 16.56 22.30
CA SER A 14 -4.12 16.92 22.23
C SER A 14 -4.80 16.45 20.95
N PHE A 15 -4.03 16.35 19.86
CA PHE A 15 -4.50 15.87 18.56
C PHE A 15 -4.55 14.34 18.49
N SER A 16 -3.59 13.68 19.14
CA SER A 16 -3.39 12.25 19.01
C SER A 16 -4.32 11.44 19.91
N ASP A 17 -4.93 10.38 19.37
CA ASP A 17 -5.57 9.34 20.19
C ASP A 17 -4.66 8.13 20.38
N ASP A 18 -4.95 7.33 21.41
CA ASP A 18 -4.12 6.19 21.81
C ASP A 18 -4.10 5.10 20.73
N LEU A 19 -5.22 4.88 20.06
CA LEU A 19 -5.33 3.89 18.98
C LEU A 19 -4.48 4.29 17.77
N GLY A 20 -4.54 5.56 17.36
CA GLY A 20 -3.76 6.12 16.26
C GLY A 20 -2.27 5.98 16.52
N LYS A 21 -1.82 6.33 17.73
CA LYS A 21 -0.43 6.13 18.18
C LYS A 21 -0.04 4.66 18.18
N GLU A 22 -0.90 3.76 18.65
CA GLU A 22 -0.62 2.31 18.68
C GLU A 22 -0.40 1.75 17.27
N ILE A 23 -1.25 2.11 16.31
CA ILE A 23 -1.09 1.71 14.91
C ILE A 23 0.18 2.32 14.29
N GLY A 24 0.48 3.58 14.58
CA GLY A 24 1.73 4.24 14.16
C GLY A 24 2.98 3.51 14.67
N MET A 25 3.03 3.21 15.97
CA MET A 25 4.12 2.43 16.56
C MET A 25 4.21 1.01 15.98
N LEU A 26 3.07 0.40 15.65
CA LEU A 26 3.02 -0.93 15.02
C LEU A 26 3.58 -0.91 13.60
N TRP A 27 3.29 0.15 12.83
CA TRP A 27 3.91 0.40 11.52
C TRP A 27 5.43 0.46 11.67
N ASP A 28 5.93 1.35 12.53
CA ASP A 28 7.37 1.54 12.74
C ASP A 28 8.03 0.23 13.17
N LYS A 29 7.40 -0.53 14.06
CA LYS A 29 7.91 -1.83 14.50
C LYS A 29 8.06 -2.82 13.33
N TYR A 30 7.02 -2.98 12.51
CA TYR A 30 7.08 -3.93 11.39
C TYR A 30 7.99 -3.45 10.27
N ASP A 31 8.08 -2.14 10.05
CA ASP A 31 8.99 -1.55 9.08
C ASP A 31 10.47 -1.78 9.47
N ASN A 32 10.80 -1.54 10.75
CA ASN A 32 12.13 -1.84 11.28
C ASN A 32 12.51 -3.32 11.14
N LEU A 33 11.55 -4.25 11.32
CA LEU A 33 11.83 -5.69 11.17
C LEU A 33 12.16 -6.11 9.72
N ARG A 34 11.70 -5.34 8.72
CA ARG A 34 12.00 -5.60 7.30
C ARG A 34 13.13 -4.73 6.74
N ALA A 35 13.74 -3.85 7.54
CA ALA A 35 14.80 -2.95 7.08
C ALA A 35 15.95 -3.66 6.34
N PRO A 36 16.44 -4.84 6.78
CA PRO A 36 17.45 -5.59 6.01
C PRO A 36 16.95 -6.00 4.62
N TRP A 37 15.70 -6.45 4.53
CA TRP A 37 15.07 -6.80 3.26
C TRP A 37 14.92 -5.56 2.37
N ILE A 38 14.52 -4.40 2.90
CA ILE A 38 14.44 -3.15 2.13
C ILE A 38 15.81 -2.79 1.53
N ALA A 39 16.87 -2.87 2.33
CA ALA A 39 18.22 -2.55 1.87
C ALA A 39 18.65 -3.44 0.69
N GLU A 40 18.43 -4.75 0.79
CA GLU A 40 18.67 -5.71 -0.32
C GLU A 40 17.91 -5.29 -1.60
N LYS A 41 16.65 -4.85 -1.46
CA LYS A 41 15.81 -4.48 -2.63
C LYS A 41 16.18 -3.15 -3.26
N LEU A 42 16.61 -2.17 -2.46
CA LEU A 42 17.08 -0.89 -2.98
C LEU A 42 18.39 -1.07 -3.75
N GLU A 43 19.31 -1.87 -3.23
CA GLU A 43 20.54 -2.22 -3.95
C GLU A 43 20.23 -2.91 -5.29
N LEU A 44 19.38 -3.94 -5.28
CA LEU A 44 18.98 -4.64 -6.50
C LEU A 44 18.33 -3.69 -7.52
N ARG A 45 17.46 -2.78 -7.08
CA ARG A 45 16.83 -1.78 -7.95
C ARG A 45 17.89 -0.93 -8.66
N ASP A 46 18.90 -0.48 -7.93
CA ASP A 46 19.95 0.36 -8.50
C ASP A 46 20.76 -0.44 -9.54
N PHE A 47 21.03 -1.73 -9.31
CA PHE A 47 21.61 -2.62 -10.31
C PHE A 47 20.71 -2.93 -11.52
N ILE A 48 19.39 -2.95 -11.36
CA ILE A 48 18.43 -3.13 -12.46
C ILE A 48 18.46 -1.93 -13.40
N PHE A 49 18.49 -0.71 -12.85
CA PHE A 49 18.35 0.53 -13.63
C PHE A 49 19.66 1.27 -13.88
N GLN A 50 20.81 0.71 -13.48
CA GLN A 50 22.13 1.31 -13.71
C GLN A 50 22.37 1.60 -15.20
N THR A 51 22.82 2.83 -15.50
CA THR A 51 23.35 3.22 -16.81
C THR A 51 24.89 3.25 -16.83
N ASP A 52 25.49 3.34 -15.65
CA ASP A 52 26.91 3.25 -15.36
C ASP A 52 27.10 2.74 -13.92
N THR A 53 28.34 2.52 -13.47
CA THR A 53 28.62 2.01 -12.12
C THR A 53 28.56 3.08 -11.03
N THR A 54 28.40 4.38 -11.36
CA THR A 54 28.51 5.48 -10.38
C THR A 54 27.37 5.50 -9.36
N ALA A 55 26.21 4.96 -9.73
CA ALA A 55 25.05 4.87 -8.86
C ALA A 55 25.00 3.57 -8.04
N THR A 56 26.06 2.76 -8.06
CA THR A 56 26.11 1.45 -7.38
C THR A 56 27.28 1.37 -6.41
N VAL A 57 27.25 0.42 -5.49
CA VAL A 57 28.36 0.11 -4.56
C VAL A 57 29.67 -0.29 -5.25
N VAL A 58 29.65 -0.53 -6.57
CA VAL A 58 30.84 -0.86 -7.37
C VAL A 58 31.75 0.35 -7.59
N ASP A 59 31.23 1.58 -7.52
CA ASP A 59 32.03 2.81 -7.65
C ASP A 59 33.12 2.91 -6.57
N ASP A 60 32.81 2.43 -5.35
CA ASP A 60 33.72 2.42 -4.20
C ASP A 60 34.96 1.52 -4.41
N LEU A 61 34.94 0.63 -5.41
CA LEU A 61 36.04 -0.28 -5.70
C LEU A 61 37.20 0.37 -6.49
N GLY A 62 37.08 1.65 -6.85
CA GLY A 62 38.18 2.45 -7.42
C GLY A 62 38.58 2.08 -8.85
N TRP A 63 37.71 1.38 -9.59
CA TRP A 63 37.93 1.07 -11.01
C TRP A 63 37.77 2.33 -11.86
N LYS A 64 38.63 2.49 -12.89
CA LYS A 64 38.60 3.67 -13.76
C LYS A 64 37.49 3.65 -14.83
N ASN A 65 36.88 2.48 -15.07
CA ASN A 65 35.90 2.29 -16.13
C ASN A 65 34.52 2.06 -15.53
N ASN A 66 33.57 2.93 -15.87
CA ASN A 66 32.21 2.90 -15.30
C ASN A 66 31.16 2.39 -16.28
N THR A 67 31.57 1.96 -17.48
CA THR A 67 30.68 1.40 -18.49
C THR A 67 30.14 0.05 -18.04
N THR A 68 28.82 -0.07 -17.93
CA THR A 68 28.12 -1.30 -17.55
C THR A 68 27.17 -1.77 -18.66
N VAL A 69 26.96 -3.07 -18.76
CA VAL A 69 25.90 -3.66 -19.60
C VAL A 69 24.79 -4.10 -18.66
N PRO A 70 23.55 -3.58 -18.79
CA PRO A 70 22.48 -3.81 -17.82
C PRO A 70 21.88 -5.22 -17.98
N LYS A 71 22.65 -6.26 -17.64
CA LYS A 71 22.27 -7.66 -17.86
C LYS A 71 21.09 -8.08 -16.98
N ILE A 72 21.03 -7.58 -15.75
CA ILE A 72 19.93 -7.84 -14.82
C ILE A 72 18.62 -7.27 -15.37
N CYS A 73 18.65 -6.07 -15.95
CA CYS A 73 17.49 -5.48 -16.66
C CYS A 73 16.98 -6.40 -17.78
N GLN A 74 17.88 -6.94 -18.61
CA GLN A 74 17.50 -7.88 -19.67
C GLN A 74 16.85 -9.16 -19.11
N ILE A 75 17.36 -9.69 -18.00
CA ILE A 75 16.79 -10.88 -17.33
C ILE A 75 15.41 -10.55 -16.78
N ARG A 76 15.26 -9.40 -16.11
CA ARG A 76 13.98 -8.88 -15.59
C ARG A 76 12.91 -8.83 -16.69
N ASP A 77 13.22 -8.21 -17.82
CA ASP A 77 12.28 -8.06 -18.93
C ASP A 77 11.91 -9.41 -19.58
N ASN A 78 12.87 -10.33 -19.66
CA ASN A 78 12.64 -11.69 -20.15
C ASN A 78 11.75 -12.51 -19.20
N LEU A 79 12.03 -12.44 -17.88
CA LEU A 79 11.20 -13.07 -16.86
C LEU A 79 9.76 -12.55 -16.90
N HIS A 80 9.60 -11.22 -16.96
CA HIS A 80 8.28 -10.60 -17.07
C HIS A 80 7.52 -11.09 -18.30
N SER A 81 8.17 -11.07 -19.46
CA SER A 81 7.59 -11.52 -20.74
C SER A 81 7.16 -12.99 -20.70
N ASN A 82 7.97 -13.87 -20.10
CA ASN A 82 7.63 -15.29 -19.97
C ASN A 82 6.50 -15.51 -18.96
N TYR A 83 6.52 -14.84 -17.81
CA TYR A 83 5.50 -14.99 -16.78
C TYR A 83 4.15 -14.45 -17.24
N ILE A 84 4.10 -13.26 -17.84
CA ILE A 84 2.83 -12.70 -18.32
C ILE A 84 2.24 -13.55 -19.45
N SER A 85 3.07 -14.10 -20.34
CA SER A 85 2.61 -14.99 -21.42
C SER A 85 2.12 -16.33 -20.89
N SER A 86 2.70 -16.82 -19.79
CA SER A 86 2.26 -18.06 -19.15
C SER A 86 0.96 -17.88 -18.34
N LEU A 87 0.79 -16.73 -17.69
CA LEU A 87 -0.43 -16.41 -16.93
C LEU A 87 -1.60 -16.01 -17.82
N PHE A 88 -1.32 -15.33 -18.94
CA PHE A 88 -2.30 -14.85 -19.91
C PHE A 88 -1.95 -15.31 -21.33
N PRO A 89 -1.98 -16.63 -21.59
CA PRO A 89 -1.58 -17.20 -22.89
C PRO A 89 -2.54 -16.80 -24.02
N ASN A 90 -3.79 -16.52 -23.68
CA ASN A 90 -4.84 -16.05 -24.59
C ASN A 90 -5.94 -15.35 -23.78
N ASP A 91 -6.96 -14.84 -24.46
CA ASP A 91 -8.08 -14.13 -23.80
C ASP A 91 -9.01 -15.03 -22.98
N ASN A 92 -8.97 -16.36 -23.20
CA ASN A 92 -9.75 -17.38 -22.51
C ASN A 92 -8.91 -18.12 -21.46
N TRP A 93 -8.17 -17.37 -20.65
CA TRP A 93 -7.28 -17.92 -19.62
C TRP A 93 -8.01 -18.36 -18.33
N ILE A 94 -9.25 -17.91 -18.09
CA ILE A 94 -10.06 -18.34 -16.94
C ILE A 94 -10.99 -19.49 -17.32
N GLN A 95 -10.93 -20.57 -16.53
CA GLN A 95 -11.90 -21.66 -16.57
C GLN A 95 -12.71 -21.71 -15.28
N TRP A 96 -14.03 -21.89 -15.43
CA TRP A 96 -14.91 -22.16 -14.29
C TRP A 96 -15.28 -23.64 -14.29
N GLU A 97 -15.17 -24.27 -13.14
CA GLU A 97 -15.53 -25.66 -12.90
C GLU A 97 -16.58 -25.72 -11.81
N GLY A 98 -17.67 -26.43 -12.09
CA GLY A 98 -18.74 -26.70 -11.15
C GLY A 98 -18.26 -27.66 -10.08
N LYS A 99 -18.77 -27.49 -8.86
CA LYS A 99 -18.41 -28.39 -7.75
C LYS A 99 -18.95 -29.81 -7.99
N ASN A 100 -20.13 -29.90 -8.60
CA ASN A 100 -20.88 -31.13 -8.83
C ASN A 100 -21.37 -31.19 -10.29
N LEU A 101 -21.85 -32.37 -10.72
CA LEU A 101 -22.38 -32.58 -12.07
C LEU A 101 -23.53 -31.64 -12.45
N GLU A 102 -24.39 -31.27 -11.49
CA GLU A 102 -25.51 -30.34 -11.68
C GLU A 102 -25.08 -28.88 -11.94
N ASP A 103 -23.84 -28.56 -11.54
CA ASP A 103 -23.24 -27.25 -11.74
C ASP A 103 -22.50 -27.16 -13.09
N GLU A 104 -22.11 -28.30 -13.68
CA GLU A 104 -21.45 -28.43 -14.98
C GLU A 104 -22.39 -28.26 -16.19
N VAL A 105 -23.49 -27.52 -16.02
CA VAL A 105 -24.39 -27.17 -17.13
C VAL A 105 -23.68 -26.16 -18.04
N TYR A 106 -23.52 -26.51 -19.32
CA TYR A 106 -22.83 -25.69 -20.33
C TYR A 106 -23.28 -24.22 -20.32
N ALA A 107 -24.58 -23.96 -20.27
CA ALA A 107 -25.13 -22.61 -20.25
C ALA A 107 -24.68 -21.80 -19.02
N LYS A 108 -24.65 -22.40 -17.83
CA LYS A 108 -24.19 -21.75 -16.59
C LYS A 108 -22.70 -21.42 -16.68
N LYS A 109 -21.88 -22.40 -17.05
CA LYS A 109 -20.43 -22.26 -17.21
C LYS A 109 -20.07 -21.16 -18.21
N ASN A 110 -20.69 -21.19 -19.39
CA ASN A 110 -20.46 -20.19 -20.42
C ASN A 110 -20.89 -18.78 -19.97
N ALA A 111 -22.02 -18.64 -19.25
CA ALA A 111 -22.48 -17.36 -18.72
C ALA A 111 -21.48 -16.79 -17.68
N ILE A 112 -21.03 -17.62 -16.74
CA ILE A 112 -20.06 -17.21 -15.70
C ILE A 112 -18.72 -16.81 -16.33
N GLN A 113 -18.17 -17.64 -17.23
CA GLN A 113 -16.91 -17.33 -17.90
C GLN A 113 -17.01 -16.06 -18.75
N SER A 114 -18.11 -15.88 -19.50
CA SER A 114 -18.34 -14.68 -20.31
C SER A 114 -18.45 -13.42 -19.46
N TYR A 115 -19.15 -13.51 -18.32
CA TYR A 115 -19.24 -12.42 -17.34
C TYR A 115 -17.86 -12.05 -16.78
N MET A 116 -17.10 -13.05 -16.31
CA MET A 116 -15.77 -12.83 -15.74
C MET A 116 -14.80 -12.24 -16.77
N ARG A 117 -14.81 -12.74 -18.01
CA ARG A 117 -13.99 -12.20 -19.10
C ARG A 117 -14.29 -10.73 -19.35
N THR A 118 -15.57 -10.38 -19.40
CA THR A 118 -16.01 -8.99 -19.60
C THR A 118 -15.51 -8.10 -18.46
N LYS A 119 -15.65 -8.54 -17.21
CA LYS A 119 -15.20 -7.76 -16.05
C LYS A 119 -13.69 -7.59 -16.01
N VAL A 120 -12.92 -8.66 -16.19
CA VAL A 120 -11.45 -8.64 -16.25
C VAL A 120 -10.93 -7.68 -17.31
N HIS A 121 -11.58 -7.67 -18.49
CA HIS A 121 -11.20 -6.78 -19.57
C HIS A 121 -11.54 -5.32 -19.24
N GLN A 122 -12.78 -5.04 -18.82
CA GLN A 122 -13.22 -3.68 -18.47
C GLN A 122 -12.47 -3.08 -17.27
N SER A 123 -11.99 -3.90 -16.33
CA SER A 123 -11.23 -3.45 -15.17
C SER A 123 -9.72 -3.36 -15.39
N ASN A 124 -9.22 -3.62 -16.60
CA ASN A 124 -7.79 -3.68 -16.94
C ASN A 124 -6.98 -4.61 -16.01
N THR A 125 -7.54 -5.76 -15.64
CA THR A 125 -6.88 -6.66 -14.67
C THR A 125 -5.54 -7.19 -15.18
N ARG A 126 -5.38 -7.38 -16.49
CA ARG A 126 -4.11 -7.83 -17.09
C ARG A 126 -2.98 -6.84 -16.81
N ASP A 127 -3.26 -5.54 -16.89
CA ASP A 127 -2.26 -4.49 -16.66
C ASP A 127 -1.87 -4.42 -15.18
N VAL A 128 -2.86 -4.55 -14.28
CA VAL A 128 -2.59 -4.63 -12.84
C VAL A 128 -1.72 -5.85 -12.51
N MET A 129 -2.03 -7.01 -13.11
CA MET A 129 -1.25 -8.24 -12.94
C MET A 129 0.16 -8.11 -13.53
N SER A 130 0.29 -7.41 -14.67
CA SER A 130 1.60 -7.06 -15.25
C SER A 130 2.44 -6.22 -14.30
N THR A 131 1.85 -5.24 -13.60
CA THR A 131 2.58 -4.46 -12.59
C THR A 131 2.93 -5.30 -11.36
N LEU A 132 2.02 -6.17 -10.89
CA LEU A 132 2.30 -7.09 -9.79
C LEU A 132 3.40 -8.11 -10.14
N LEU A 133 3.56 -8.48 -11.41
CA LEU A 133 4.67 -9.32 -11.85
C LEU A 133 6.01 -8.62 -11.76
N TYR A 134 6.08 -7.32 -12.06
CA TYR A 134 7.30 -6.56 -11.78
C TYR A 134 7.61 -6.56 -10.28
N ASP A 135 6.62 -6.41 -9.42
CA ASP A 135 6.86 -6.50 -7.97
C ASP A 135 7.38 -7.86 -7.54
N TYR A 136 6.80 -8.91 -8.11
CA TYR A 136 7.20 -10.28 -7.87
C TYR A 136 8.62 -10.57 -8.35
N ILE A 137 9.07 -9.94 -9.45
CA ILE A 137 10.43 -10.09 -9.99
C ILE A 137 11.43 -9.23 -9.22
N ASP A 138 11.11 -7.97 -8.96
CA ASP A 138 12.03 -6.98 -8.39
C ASP A 138 12.13 -7.11 -6.87
N TYR A 139 11.02 -7.33 -6.17
CA TYR A 139 10.97 -7.42 -4.70
C TYR A 139 10.83 -8.85 -4.19
N GLY A 140 10.48 -9.81 -5.06
CA GLY A 140 10.14 -11.17 -4.66
C GLY A 140 8.77 -11.30 -3.99
N ASN A 141 8.06 -10.19 -3.78
CA ASN A 141 6.79 -10.13 -3.08
C ASN A 141 5.86 -9.20 -3.87
N CYS A 142 4.64 -9.65 -4.15
CA CYS A 142 3.60 -8.78 -4.70
C CYS A 142 2.33 -8.83 -3.86
N PHE A 143 1.66 -7.68 -3.76
CA PHE A 143 0.49 -7.50 -2.90
C PHE A 143 -0.65 -6.90 -3.70
N GLY A 144 -1.79 -7.57 -3.69
CA GLY A 144 -2.99 -7.14 -4.42
C GLY A 144 -4.20 -7.06 -3.52
N ALA A 145 -5.04 -6.06 -3.74
CA ALA A 145 -6.34 -5.94 -3.09
C ALA A 145 -7.46 -5.83 -4.14
N SER A 146 -8.70 -6.08 -3.72
CA SER A 146 -9.90 -5.86 -4.53
C SER A 146 -10.74 -4.75 -3.92
N HIS A 147 -11.10 -3.76 -4.75
CA HIS A 147 -11.98 -2.66 -4.36
C HIS A 147 -13.17 -2.60 -5.31
N TYR A 148 -14.35 -2.33 -4.77
CA TYR A 148 -15.51 -2.04 -5.59
C TYR A 148 -15.41 -0.59 -6.07
N VAL A 149 -15.52 -0.39 -7.38
CA VAL A 149 -15.51 0.95 -7.98
C VAL A 149 -16.79 1.10 -8.79
N SER A 150 -17.41 2.27 -8.68
CA SER A 150 -18.44 2.73 -9.60
C SER A 150 -17.91 3.99 -10.26
N GLU A 151 -17.42 3.83 -11.49
CA GLU A 151 -16.93 4.92 -12.31
C GLU A 151 -18.13 5.48 -13.10
N GLY A 152 -18.29 6.78 -13.07
CA GLY A 152 -19.29 7.52 -13.84
C GLY A 152 -18.78 8.93 -14.03
N SER A 153 -19.08 9.51 -15.18
CA SER A 153 -18.82 10.92 -15.45
C SER A 153 -20.09 11.58 -15.96
N PHE A 154 -20.11 12.90 -15.99
CA PHE A 154 -21.20 13.66 -16.59
C PHE A 154 -20.69 14.36 -17.83
N ASP A 155 -21.47 14.32 -18.90
CA ASP A 155 -21.22 15.12 -20.08
C ASP A 155 -21.29 16.61 -19.68
N PRO A 156 -20.20 17.39 -19.86
CA PRO A 156 -20.16 18.79 -19.43
C PRO A 156 -21.11 19.70 -20.22
N ILE A 157 -21.60 19.25 -21.38
CA ILE A 157 -22.51 20.01 -22.25
C ILE A 157 -23.96 19.60 -22.01
N THR A 158 -24.24 18.29 -21.99
CA THR A 158 -25.61 17.77 -21.92
C THR A 158 -26.07 17.43 -20.50
N GLY A 159 -25.15 17.39 -19.53
CA GLY A 159 -25.43 16.99 -18.15
C GLY A 159 -25.85 15.53 -18.00
N ARG A 160 -25.77 14.72 -19.07
CA ARG A 160 -26.14 13.31 -19.03
C ARG A 160 -25.03 12.49 -18.37
N GLU A 161 -25.43 11.52 -17.58
CA GLU A 161 -24.52 10.55 -16.99
C GLU A 161 -23.94 9.64 -18.08
N ILE A 162 -22.61 9.58 -18.13
CA ILE A 162 -21.83 8.64 -18.93
C ILE A 162 -21.40 7.53 -17.97
N GLY A 163 -22.07 6.37 -18.08
CA GLY A 163 -21.75 5.21 -17.27
C GLY A 163 -20.34 4.69 -17.57
N GLY A 164 -19.52 4.54 -16.53
CA GLY A 164 -18.20 3.92 -16.59
C GLY A 164 -18.21 2.47 -16.10
N TYR A 165 -17.03 1.95 -15.75
CA TYR A 165 -16.93 0.62 -15.16
C TYR A 165 -17.56 0.59 -13.77
N THR A 166 -18.46 -0.36 -13.55
CA THR A 166 -18.99 -0.66 -12.21
C THR A 166 -18.71 -2.12 -11.87
N GLY A 167 -17.96 -2.34 -10.79
CA GLY A 167 -17.60 -3.67 -10.34
C GLY A 167 -16.30 -3.71 -9.51
N PRO A 168 -15.84 -4.92 -9.16
CA PRO A 168 -14.57 -5.11 -8.47
C PRO A 168 -13.40 -4.78 -9.40
N LYS A 169 -12.40 -4.05 -8.89
CA LYS A 169 -11.15 -3.70 -9.57
C LYS A 169 -9.98 -4.15 -8.71
N GLY A 170 -9.03 -4.83 -9.33
CA GLY A 170 -7.77 -5.19 -8.67
C GLY A 170 -6.90 -3.95 -8.49
N VAL A 171 -6.26 -3.82 -7.34
CA VAL A 171 -5.34 -2.72 -7.03
C VAL A 171 -4.03 -3.29 -6.53
N ARG A 172 -2.93 -2.82 -7.11
CA ARG A 172 -1.56 -3.12 -6.67
C ARG A 172 -1.27 -2.33 -5.40
N ILE A 173 -0.69 -3.00 -4.41
CA ILE A 173 -0.07 -2.37 -3.25
C ILE A 173 1.44 -2.54 -3.40
N SER A 174 2.17 -1.43 -3.40
CA SER A 174 3.62 -1.44 -3.46
C SER A 174 4.20 -2.24 -2.30
N PRO A 175 5.20 -3.12 -2.52
CA PRO A 175 5.86 -3.84 -1.44
C PRO A 175 6.50 -2.93 -0.38
N LEU A 176 6.87 -1.70 -0.76
CA LEU A 176 7.43 -0.70 0.16
C LEU A 176 6.35 0.00 1.01
N ASP A 177 5.08 -0.03 0.58
CA ASP A 177 3.99 0.69 1.26
C ASP A 177 3.14 -0.20 2.17
N ILE A 178 3.49 -1.49 2.33
CA ILE A 178 2.75 -2.42 3.19
C ILE A 178 3.66 -3.11 4.20
N VAL A 179 3.25 -3.14 5.46
CA VAL A 179 3.94 -3.86 6.54
C VAL A 179 3.02 -4.87 7.21
N PHE A 180 3.64 -5.90 7.76
CA PHE A 180 3.00 -6.99 8.49
C PHE A 180 4.07 -7.68 9.35
N ASN A 181 3.67 -8.55 10.27
CA ASN A 181 4.63 -9.31 11.07
C ASN A 181 5.38 -10.34 10.19
N PRO A 182 6.69 -10.20 9.94
CA PRO A 182 7.42 -11.14 9.10
C PRO A 182 7.49 -12.55 9.68
N THR A 183 7.39 -12.70 10.99
CA THR A 183 7.49 -14.00 11.69
C THR A 183 6.14 -14.71 11.86
N ALA A 184 5.07 -14.16 11.30
CA ALA A 184 3.77 -14.82 11.35
C ALA A 184 3.77 -16.11 10.53
N PRO A 185 3.01 -17.14 10.93
CA PRO A 185 2.98 -18.43 10.23
C PRO A 185 2.40 -18.32 8.81
N GLU A 186 1.44 -17.41 8.62
CA GLU A 186 0.81 -17.17 7.33
C GLU A 186 0.55 -15.68 7.15
N PHE A 187 0.72 -15.18 5.92
CA PHE A 187 0.37 -13.79 5.59
C PHE A 187 -1.10 -13.50 5.92
N LYS A 188 -2.00 -14.48 5.78
CA LYS A 188 -3.42 -14.29 6.06
C LYS A 188 -3.72 -13.98 7.52
N SER A 189 -2.98 -14.56 8.47
CA SER A 189 -3.27 -14.46 9.91
C SER A 189 -2.68 -13.22 10.58
N THR A 190 -1.69 -12.57 9.96
CA THR A 190 -1.12 -11.31 10.49
C THR A 190 -1.97 -10.11 10.07
N PRO A 191 -2.09 -9.07 10.92
CA PRO A 191 -2.58 -7.78 10.48
C PRO A 191 -1.63 -7.18 9.44
N LYS A 192 -2.20 -6.33 8.58
CA LYS A 192 -1.48 -5.55 7.57
C LYS A 192 -1.72 -4.09 7.82
N ILE A 193 -0.70 -3.27 7.64
CA ILE A 193 -0.85 -1.82 7.59
C ILE A 193 -0.36 -1.39 6.21
N VAL A 194 -1.19 -0.63 5.51
CA VAL A 194 -0.85 -0.04 4.21
C VAL A 194 -0.73 1.46 4.39
N ARG A 195 0.42 2.01 3.99
CA ARG A 195 0.71 3.43 3.96
C ARG A 195 0.30 4.02 2.62
N LYS A 196 -0.27 5.22 2.65
CA LYS A 196 -0.50 6.05 1.46
C LYS A 196 -0.16 7.49 1.80
N ILE A 197 0.53 8.16 0.88
CA ILE A 197 0.70 9.61 0.91
C ILE A 197 -0.39 10.19 0.01
N MET A 198 -1.25 11.03 0.59
CA MET A 198 -2.38 11.65 -0.09
C MET A 198 -2.23 13.17 -0.03
N SER A 199 -2.55 13.86 -1.11
CA SER A 199 -2.69 15.31 -1.10
C SER A 199 -3.92 15.74 -0.30
N LEU A 200 -3.92 16.97 0.22
CA LEU A 200 -5.09 17.57 0.86
C LEU A 200 -6.30 17.60 -0.07
N GLY A 201 -6.09 17.82 -1.37
CA GLY A 201 -7.15 17.76 -2.39
C GLY A 201 -7.82 16.38 -2.49
N GLU A 202 -7.05 15.30 -2.37
CA GLU A 202 -7.61 13.95 -2.34
C GLU A 202 -8.42 13.68 -1.06
N ILE A 203 -7.98 14.21 0.08
CA ILE A 203 -8.73 14.11 1.34
C ILE A 203 -10.05 14.91 1.25
N VAL A 204 -10.04 16.09 0.62
CA VAL A 204 -11.26 16.87 0.34
C VAL A 204 -12.22 16.07 -0.53
N ALA A 205 -11.74 15.48 -1.62
CA ALA A 205 -12.56 14.64 -2.49
C ALA A 205 -13.11 13.37 -1.79
N LEU A 206 -12.42 12.87 -0.76
CA LEU A 206 -12.94 11.80 0.10
C LEU A 206 -14.01 12.32 1.07
N ALA A 207 -13.83 13.50 1.65
CA ALA A 207 -14.80 14.15 2.53
C ALA A 207 -16.11 14.47 1.80
N GLU A 208 -16.07 14.78 0.50
CA GLU A 208 -17.27 14.95 -0.32
C GLU A 208 -18.07 13.64 -0.52
N LYS A 209 -17.41 12.48 -0.39
CA LYS A 209 -18.02 11.16 -0.60
C LYS A 209 -18.47 10.50 0.69
N GLU A 210 -17.71 10.69 1.77
CA GLU A 210 -17.94 10.08 3.06
C GLU A 210 -17.70 11.12 4.18
N ASP A 211 -18.75 11.50 4.89
CA ASP A 211 -18.73 12.48 6.00
C ASP A 211 -17.66 12.19 7.06
N ILE A 212 -17.24 10.94 7.20
CA ILE A 212 -16.22 10.52 8.16
C ILE A 212 -14.88 11.24 7.94
N TRP A 213 -14.55 11.59 6.69
CA TRP A 213 -13.33 12.32 6.33
C TRP A 213 -13.42 13.82 6.53
N GLU A 214 -14.61 14.40 6.67
CA GLU A 214 -14.77 15.83 6.94
C GLU A 214 -14.20 16.20 8.31
N SER A 215 -14.49 15.37 9.31
CA SER A 215 -13.94 15.52 10.67
C SER A 215 -12.40 15.46 10.66
N ALA A 216 -11.83 14.55 9.87
CA ALA A 216 -10.40 14.40 9.71
C ALA A 216 -9.76 15.59 9.00
N LEU A 217 -10.39 16.10 7.95
CA LEU A 217 -9.91 17.27 7.19
C LEU A 217 -9.87 18.53 8.06
N ASN A 218 -10.95 18.82 8.79
CA ASN A 218 -11.01 19.98 9.68
C ASN A 218 -9.91 19.92 10.75
N MET A 219 -9.70 18.71 11.27
CA MET A 219 -8.69 18.46 12.28
C MET A 219 -7.27 18.63 11.71
N VAL A 220 -6.94 17.99 10.58
CA VAL A 220 -5.63 18.15 9.90
C VAL A 220 -5.33 19.63 9.62
N ASN A 221 -6.32 20.37 9.12
CA ASN A 221 -6.19 21.81 8.88
C ASN A 221 -5.91 22.60 10.17
N SER A 222 -6.57 22.24 11.28
CA SER A 222 -6.34 22.90 12.58
C SER A 222 -4.93 22.64 13.12
N MET A 223 -4.44 21.41 13.02
CA MET A 223 -3.10 21.04 13.45
C MET A 223 -2.03 21.73 12.61
N ARG A 224 -2.17 21.73 11.27
CA ARG A 224 -1.21 22.39 10.37
C ARG A 224 -1.12 23.90 10.63
N LYS A 225 -2.26 24.56 10.89
CA LYS A 225 -2.28 25.98 11.27
C LYS A 225 -1.50 26.24 12.56
N GLN A 226 -1.68 25.41 13.59
CA GLN A 226 -0.98 25.57 14.86
C GLN A 226 0.52 25.23 14.75
N ILE A 227 0.88 24.20 13.99
CA ILE A 227 2.27 23.75 13.85
C ILE A 227 3.10 24.72 12.97
N GLY A 228 2.48 25.34 11.95
CA GLY A 228 3.17 26.27 11.04
C GLY A 228 3.81 27.49 11.70
N GLU A 229 3.44 27.82 12.94
CA GLU A 229 3.96 28.96 13.70
C GLU A 229 5.31 28.67 14.39
N TYR A 230 5.74 27.41 14.47
CA TYR A 230 6.92 26.99 15.23
C TYR A 230 8.19 26.80 14.38
N ARG A 231 9.37 26.97 15.02
CA ARG A 231 10.68 26.82 14.36
C ARG A 231 11.10 25.35 14.27
N THR A 232 11.78 25.00 13.17
CA THR A 232 12.32 23.65 12.87
C THR A 232 13.11 23.03 14.03
N THR A 233 13.99 23.81 14.68
CA THR A 233 14.83 23.33 15.79
C THR A 233 14.06 22.96 17.06
N ASP A 234 12.92 23.61 17.30
CA ASP A 234 12.05 23.29 18.43
C ASP A 234 11.22 22.05 18.12
N PHE A 235 10.90 21.84 16.85
CA PHE A 235 10.13 20.71 16.35
C PHE A 235 10.89 19.39 16.41
N ASN A 236 12.13 19.36 15.92
CA ASN A 236 13.00 18.17 15.99
C ASN A 236 13.34 17.74 17.43
N LYS A 237 13.28 18.67 18.39
CA LYS A 237 13.46 18.38 19.82
C LYS A 237 12.16 17.91 20.48
N ALA A 238 11.00 18.35 19.98
CA ALA A 238 9.70 18.02 20.53
C ALA A 238 9.18 16.67 20.03
N MET A 239 9.38 16.39 18.74
CA MET A 239 8.85 15.24 18.04
C MET A 239 9.99 14.43 17.43
N GLY A 240 10.29 13.29 18.03
CA GLY A 240 11.30 12.34 17.52
C GLY A 240 10.81 11.50 16.34
N TYR A 241 9.86 12.02 15.55
CA TYR A 241 9.30 11.32 14.40
C TYR A 241 10.04 11.74 13.13
N GLN A 242 10.70 10.80 12.47
CA GLN A 242 11.10 10.93 11.07
C GLN A 242 9.96 10.39 10.20
N VAL A 243 9.39 11.22 9.33
CA VAL A 243 8.43 10.78 8.31
C VAL A 243 9.23 10.49 7.03
N ASP A 244 9.30 9.22 6.64
CA ASP A 244 10.04 8.79 5.46
C ASP A 244 9.58 9.50 4.19
N GLY A 245 10.51 10.10 3.45
CA GLY A 245 10.25 10.83 2.20
C GLY A 245 10.22 12.36 2.33
N PHE A 246 10.34 12.90 3.55
CA PHE A 246 10.53 14.34 3.79
C PHE A 246 11.81 14.57 4.60
N GLY A 247 12.57 15.63 4.28
CA GLY A 247 13.86 15.89 4.92
C GLY A 247 13.72 16.31 6.40
N ASP A 248 12.61 16.95 6.76
CA ASP A 248 12.26 17.37 8.11
C ASP A 248 10.72 17.39 8.30
N LEU A 249 10.24 17.08 9.51
CA LEU A 249 8.82 17.05 9.88
C LEU A 249 8.12 18.42 9.68
N ARG A 250 8.87 19.54 9.70
CA ARG A 250 8.33 20.86 9.32
C ARG A 250 8.02 20.95 7.82
N GLU A 251 8.89 20.41 6.98
CA GLU A 251 8.66 20.37 5.52
C GLU A 251 7.41 19.54 5.22
N TYR A 252 7.23 18.45 5.95
CA TYR A 252 6.04 17.62 5.88
C TYR A 252 4.74 18.37 6.23
N PHE A 253 4.67 19.00 7.41
CA PHE A 253 3.46 19.74 7.82
C PHE A 253 3.23 21.02 7.00
N GLY A 254 4.29 21.60 6.43
CA GLY A 254 4.21 22.70 5.46
C GLY A 254 3.83 22.26 4.05
N SER A 255 3.92 20.97 3.74
CA SER A 255 3.51 20.42 2.45
C SER A 255 1.99 20.26 2.36
N GLU A 256 1.48 20.01 1.15
CA GLU A 256 0.07 19.69 0.92
C GLU A 256 -0.23 18.19 1.03
N TYR A 257 0.66 17.41 1.65
CA TYR A 257 0.54 15.95 1.75
C TYR A 257 0.28 15.47 3.18
N VAL A 258 -0.49 14.39 3.29
CA VAL A 258 -0.95 13.71 4.50
C VAL A 258 -0.65 12.23 4.37
N GLU A 259 -0.14 11.62 5.43
CA GLU A 259 0.13 10.20 5.53
C GLU A 259 -1.09 9.51 6.11
N VAL A 260 -1.56 8.49 5.41
CA VAL A 260 -2.71 7.69 5.79
C VAL A 260 -2.24 6.25 5.98
N LEU A 261 -2.37 5.73 7.19
CA LEU A 261 -2.16 4.33 7.51
C LEU A 261 -3.52 3.62 7.57
N THR A 262 -3.67 2.56 6.78
CA THR A 262 -4.84 1.68 6.81
C THR A 262 -4.44 0.34 7.40
N PHE A 263 -4.85 0.08 8.64
CA PHE A 263 -4.73 -1.22 9.30
C PHE A 263 -5.91 -2.12 8.89
N GLU A 264 -5.61 -3.37 8.52
CA GLU A 264 -6.56 -4.45 8.30
C GLU A 264 -6.15 -5.69 9.11
N GLY A 265 -6.99 -6.10 10.08
CA GLY A 265 -6.77 -7.31 10.85
C GLY A 265 -7.47 -7.32 12.21
N ASP A 266 -7.08 -8.27 13.06
CA ASP A 266 -7.57 -8.36 14.43
C ASP A 266 -6.82 -7.39 15.33
N TYR A 267 -7.55 -6.66 16.16
CA TYR A 267 -7.04 -5.66 17.09
C TYR A 267 -7.47 -6.01 18.52
N LEU A 268 -6.53 -6.04 19.46
CA LEU A 268 -6.82 -6.24 20.88
C LEU A 268 -6.80 -4.89 21.58
N ASP A 269 -7.98 -4.42 22.01
CA ASP A 269 -8.06 -3.28 22.93
C ASP A 269 -7.58 -3.74 24.31
N ARG A 270 -6.41 -3.26 24.71
CA ARG A 270 -5.77 -3.62 25.99
C ARG A 270 -6.46 -2.99 27.20
N ALA A 271 -7.13 -1.85 27.03
CA ALA A 271 -7.80 -1.18 28.13
C ALA A 271 -9.08 -1.94 28.53
N SER A 272 -9.86 -2.37 27.53
CA SER A 272 -11.07 -3.16 27.76
C SER A 272 -10.85 -4.68 27.72
N MET A 273 -9.64 -5.14 27.38
CA MET A 273 -9.29 -6.55 27.13
C MET A 273 -10.22 -7.22 26.11
N LYS A 274 -10.64 -6.47 25.08
CA LYS A 274 -11.58 -6.91 24.06
C LYS A 274 -10.90 -7.13 22.72
N LEU A 275 -11.06 -8.32 22.15
CA LEU A 275 -10.62 -8.61 20.80
C LEU A 275 -11.66 -8.12 19.78
N HIS A 276 -11.25 -7.17 18.95
CA HIS A 276 -11.99 -6.71 17.79
C HIS A 276 -11.48 -7.45 16.55
N LYS A 277 -12.33 -8.30 15.97
CA LYS A 277 -11.96 -9.10 14.79
C LYS A 277 -12.23 -8.34 13.49
N ASP A 278 -11.44 -8.63 12.46
CA ASP A 278 -11.62 -8.12 11.10
C ASP A 278 -11.85 -6.61 11.06
N GLN A 279 -10.99 -5.83 11.70
CA GLN A 279 -11.11 -4.37 11.76
C GLN A 279 -10.36 -3.70 10.62
N GLN A 280 -10.98 -2.66 10.09
CA GLN A 280 -10.34 -1.61 9.30
C GLN A 280 -10.18 -0.38 10.20
N ILE A 281 -8.94 0.03 10.44
CA ILE A 281 -8.61 1.22 11.20
C ILE A 281 -7.81 2.15 10.30
N ILE A 282 -8.30 3.37 10.09
CA ILE A 282 -7.63 4.37 9.27
C ILE A 282 -7.09 5.45 10.19
N VAL A 283 -5.79 5.70 10.10
CA VAL A 283 -5.06 6.64 10.93
C VAL A 283 -4.38 7.67 10.03
N ILE A 284 -4.47 8.95 10.39
CA ILE A 284 -3.76 10.04 9.74
C ILE A 284 -2.56 10.45 10.58
N ASP A 285 -1.44 10.72 9.91
CA ASP A 285 -0.20 11.27 10.47
C ASP A 285 0.30 10.47 11.69
N ARG A 286 0.06 9.15 11.72
CA ARG A 286 0.39 8.21 12.80
C ARG A 286 -0.15 8.57 14.19
N CYS A 287 -1.13 9.44 14.27
CA CYS A 287 -1.58 10.00 15.56
C CYS A 287 -3.08 10.00 15.76
N ARG A 288 -3.88 10.15 14.70
CA ARG A 288 -5.33 10.22 14.81
C ARG A 288 -6.04 9.14 14.03
N THR A 289 -6.91 8.40 14.70
CA THR A 289 -7.91 7.52 14.10
C THR A 289 -9.05 8.33 13.46
N VAL A 290 -9.27 8.10 12.16
CA VAL A 290 -10.38 8.66 11.37
C VAL A 290 -11.53 7.67 11.28
N VAL A 291 -11.21 6.41 11.03
CA VAL A 291 -12.20 5.35 10.84
C VAL A 291 -11.81 4.17 11.70
N GLN A 292 -12.80 3.61 12.41
CA GLN A 292 -12.72 2.30 13.02
C GLN A 292 -14.02 1.55 12.69
N ARG A 293 -13.92 0.49 11.89
CA ARG A 293 -15.09 -0.32 11.50
C ARG A 293 -14.69 -1.77 11.23
N VAL A 294 -15.65 -2.66 11.20
CA VAL A 294 -15.46 -4.01 10.64
C VAL A 294 -15.19 -3.88 9.14
N ILE A 295 -14.22 -4.63 8.61
CA ILE A 295 -13.84 -4.61 7.20
C ILE A 295 -15.10 -4.89 6.35
N PRO A 296 -15.50 -3.98 5.45
CA PRO A 296 -16.60 -4.21 4.53
C PRO A 296 -16.13 -5.13 3.40
N SER A 297 -15.97 -6.41 3.71
CA SER A 297 -15.58 -7.46 2.77
C SER A 297 -16.81 -8.30 2.41
N PRO A 298 -17.23 -8.35 1.13
CA PRO A 298 -18.33 -9.22 0.69
C PRO A 298 -18.08 -10.70 1.00
N LEU A 299 -16.82 -11.10 1.19
CA LEU A 299 -16.40 -12.46 1.49
C LEU A 299 -16.10 -12.69 2.99
N GLY A 300 -16.27 -11.66 3.84
CA GLY A 300 -15.99 -11.73 5.28
C GLY A 300 -14.54 -12.08 5.61
N LYS A 301 -13.59 -11.73 4.73
CA LYS A 301 -12.17 -12.07 4.84
C LYS A 301 -11.28 -10.87 4.49
N ALA A 302 -10.03 -10.90 4.95
CA ALA A 302 -8.98 -9.95 4.57
C ALA A 302 -8.91 -9.77 3.05
N ARG A 303 -8.83 -8.51 2.60
CA ARG A 303 -8.93 -8.13 1.19
C ARG A 303 -7.59 -8.15 0.46
N ILE A 304 -6.50 -8.10 1.22
CA ILE A 304 -5.14 -8.08 0.72
C ILE A 304 -4.61 -9.50 0.57
N SER A 305 -4.16 -9.82 -0.64
CA SER A 305 -3.49 -11.06 -1.02
C SER A 305 -1.99 -10.82 -1.21
N HIS A 306 -1.19 -11.86 -0.96
CA HIS A 306 0.26 -11.86 -1.13
C HIS A 306 0.68 -13.06 -1.97
N ALA A 307 1.62 -12.85 -2.87
CA ALA A 307 2.40 -13.92 -3.47
C ALA A 307 3.89 -13.60 -3.32
N GLY A 308 4.68 -14.60 -2.93
CA GLY A 308 6.13 -14.52 -2.80
C GLY A 308 6.82 -15.55 -3.69
N TRP A 309 7.95 -15.20 -4.30
CA TRP A 309 8.65 -16.08 -5.24
C TRP A 309 9.32 -17.28 -4.56
N ARG A 310 10.33 -17.03 -3.73
CA ARG A 310 10.98 -18.08 -2.93
C ARG A 310 10.80 -17.79 -1.46
N LYS A 311 10.00 -18.63 -0.80
CA LYS A 311 9.71 -18.54 0.63
C LYS A 311 10.99 -18.77 1.43
N ARG A 312 11.25 -17.93 2.42
CA ARG A 312 12.32 -18.10 3.41
C ARG A 312 11.73 -18.84 4.62
N THR A 313 12.54 -19.63 5.31
CA THR A 313 12.13 -20.26 6.57
C THR A 313 11.88 -19.18 7.61
N ASP A 314 10.75 -19.24 8.31
CA ASP A 314 10.35 -18.31 9.38
C ASP A 314 10.33 -16.82 9.00
N ASN A 315 10.20 -16.50 7.72
CA ASN A 315 10.06 -15.13 7.24
C ASN A 315 9.11 -15.04 6.04
N LEU A 316 8.06 -14.23 6.18
CA LEU A 316 7.05 -13.99 5.16
C LEU A 316 7.52 -13.09 4.02
N TYR A 317 8.60 -12.32 4.19
CA TYR A 317 9.25 -11.63 3.06
C TYR A 317 10.06 -12.64 2.24
N ALA A 318 9.56 -12.91 1.04
CA ALA A 318 10.21 -13.82 0.10
C ALA A 318 11.46 -13.19 -0.53
N MET A 319 12.35 -14.07 -0.98
CA MET A 319 13.43 -13.75 -1.91
C MET A 319 12.84 -13.56 -3.31
N GLY A 320 13.42 -12.66 -4.09
CA GLY A 320 13.07 -12.42 -5.50
C GLY A 320 13.91 -13.27 -6.46
N PRO A 321 13.46 -13.45 -7.71
CA PRO A 321 14.20 -14.19 -8.73
C PRO A 321 15.52 -13.54 -9.16
N LEU A 322 15.70 -12.25 -8.86
CA LEU A 322 16.91 -11.48 -9.17
C LEU A 322 17.84 -11.28 -7.96
N ASP A 323 17.46 -11.76 -6.78
CA ASP A 323 18.31 -11.77 -5.58
C ASP A 323 19.43 -12.82 -5.68
#